data_AF-A0AAP6HFX3-F1
#
_entry.id   AF-A0AAP6HFX3-F1
#
_cell.length_a   1.000
_cell.length_b   1.000
_cell.length_c   1.000
_cell.angle_alpha   90.00
_cell.angle_beta   90.00
_cell.angle_gamma   90.00
#
_symmetry.space_group_name_H-M   'P 1'
#
loop_
_entity.id
_entity.type
_entity.pdbx_description
1 polymer ?
#
loop_
_entity_poly.entity_id
_entity_poly.type
_entity_poly.pdbx_seq_one_letter_code
_entity_poly.pdbx_strand_id
1 'polypeptide(L)'
;MKNMIIVFVSLFLLVGACRDKDETIFSETPSQRTQEPIAALRNELVSAEEGWWFTYFPDVDSLRFSDPNKNIKTSDNAIVFLERQFGQGGYTFYMKFNEKGTVEMLSDTDYNAANTLKTSDFEVKQSSYTQLSFTTYNYIHQLNKSDFLFWKKDSEGNLIFRTNRYLDTNREYLVMKKAILNGKQASDRMNLMYQNKINYERLYNPILTIKDSEGGVLFQSNLPYKKQDVKNRYQAFVKNWQPNLYNSSYYSGVASGYVATQEGLFFYPGIQLTDQTKFRVFTKEGEAYKSVVNGYEALITIK
;
A
#
# COMPACT_ATOMS: atom_id res chain seq x y z
N MET A 1 -37.59 -20.51 -70.84
CA MET A 1 -37.20 -21.49 -69.79
C MET A 1 -35.73 -21.43 -69.36
N LYS A 2 -34.83 -20.68 -70.02
CA LYS A 2 -33.41 -20.57 -69.62
C LYS A 2 -33.14 -19.52 -68.53
N ASN A 3 -34.00 -18.49 -68.43
CA ASN A 3 -33.86 -17.40 -67.46
C ASN A 3 -34.54 -17.68 -66.10
N MET A 4 -35.36 -18.74 -66.00
CA MET A 4 -36.06 -19.11 -64.75
C MET A 4 -35.29 -20.15 -63.92
N ILE A 5 -34.26 -20.78 -64.52
CA ILE A 5 -33.34 -21.69 -63.83
C ILE A 5 -32.23 -20.91 -63.12
N ILE A 6 -31.83 -19.75 -63.65
CA ILE A 6 -30.78 -18.90 -63.04
C ILE A 6 -31.25 -18.27 -61.72
N VAL A 7 -32.55 -17.94 -61.61
CA VAL A 7 -33.13 -17.37 -60.37
C VAL A 7 -33.28 -18.41 -59.25
N PHE A 8 -33.51 -19.69 -59.60
CA PHE A 8 -33.57 -20.76 -58.60
C PHE A 8 -32.19 -21.24 -58.13
N VAL A 9 -31.15 -21.11 -58.96
CA VAL A 9 -29.76 -21.42 -58.58
C VAL A 9 -29.13 -20.28 -57.77
N SER A 10 -29.53 -19.02 -57.98
CA SER A 10 -29.04 -17.88 -57.16
C SER A 10 -29.67 -17.80 -55.77
N LEU A 11 -30.87 -18.36 -55.58
CA LEU A 11 -31.53 -18.41 -54.27
C LEU A 11 -31.04 -19.56 -53.39
N PHE A 12 -30.46 -20.61 -53.99
CA PHE A 12 -29.88 -21.75 -53.25
C PHE A 12 -28.44 -21.50 -52.76
N LEU A 13 -27.77 -20.45 -53.25
CA LEU A 13 -26.42 -20.05 -52.82
C LEU A 13 -26.40 -19.15 -51.58
N LEU A 14 -27.56 -18.68 -51.09
CA LEU A 14 -27.64 -17.85 -49.87
C LEU A 14 -27.87 -18.66 -48.57
N VAL A 15 -28.11 -19.97 -48.66
CA VAL A 15 -28.37 -20.84 -47.49
C VAL A 15 -27.12 -21.59 -47.00
N GLY A 16 -25.99 -21.45 -47.70
CA GLY A 16 -24.70 -22.07 -47.34
C GLY A 16 -23.73 -21.16 -46.57
N ALA A 17 -24.07 -19.88 -46.34
CA ALA A 17 -23.14 -18.90 -45.76
C ALA A 17 -23.10 -18.87 -44.22
N CYS A 18 -23.70 -19.84 -43.53
CA CYS A 18 -23.62 -19.94 -42.07
C CYS A 18 -23.60 -21.40 -41.63
N ARG A 19 -22.41 -22.01 -41.64
CA ARG A 19 -21.94 -22.93 -40.58
C ARG A 19 -20.52 -23.39 -40.86
N ASP A 20 -19.61 -22.44 -40.97
CA ASP A 20 -18.28 -22.75 -40.44
C ASP A 20 -18.44 -22.79 -38.92
N LYS A 21 -18.15 -23.96 -38.35
CA LYS A 21 -17.84 -24.05 -36.94
C LYS A 21 -16.54 -23.27 -36.81
N ASP A 22 -16.65 -21.95 -36.69
CA ASP A 22 -15.54 -21.14 -36.22
C ASP A 22 -15.12 -21.81 -34.91
N GLU A 23 -13.95 -22.44 -34.92
CA GLU A 23 -13.27 -22.79 -33.69
C GLU A 23 -13.04 -21.45 -32.99
N THR A 24 -13.99 -21.10 -32.12
CA THR A 24 -13.88 -19.86 -31.36
C THR A 24 -12.59 -19.99 -30.58
N ILE A 25 -11.60 -19.16 -30.95
CA ILE A 25 -10.27 -19.12 -30.29
C ILE A 25 -10.41 -19.00 -28.77
N PHE A 26 -11.56 -18.49 -28.30
CA PHE A 26 -11.97 -18.46 -26.91
C PHE A 26 -13.30 -19.19 -26.73
N SER A 27 -13.40 -20.06 -25.72
CA SER A 27 -14.62 -20.78 -25.35
C SER A 27 -15.72 -19.87 -24.76
N GLU A 28 -15.37 -18.65 -24.34
CA GLU A 28 -16.28 -17.69 -23.70
C GLU A 28 -16.63 -16.52 -24.60
N THR A 29 -17.86 -16.00 -24.45
CA THR A 29 -18.29 -14.79 -25.16
C THR A 29 -17.55 -13.54 -24.65
N PRO A 30 -17.42 -12.47 -25.47
CA PRO A 30 -16.87 -11.19 -25.02
C PRO A 30 -17.53 -10.63 -23.75
N SER A 31 -18.85 -10.81 -23.62
CA SER A 31 -19.61 -10.39 -22.44
C SER A 31 -19.24 -11.18 -21.18
N GLN A 32 -19.12 -12.51 -21.29
CA GLN A 32 -18.72 -13.37 -20.17
C GLN A 32 -17.32 -13.02 -19.67
N ARG A 33 -16.36 -12.85 -20.58
CA ARG A 33 -14.98 -12.45 -20.25
C ARG A 33 -14.86 -11.13 -19.48
N THR A 34 -15.87 -10.27 -19.59
CA THR A 34 -15.92 -8.99 -18.88
C THR A 34 -16.68 -9.10 -17.55
N GLN A 35 -17.75 -9.88 -17.51
CA GLN A 35 -18.60 -10.00 -16.32
C GLN A 35 -18.00 -10.90 -15.25
N GLU A 36 -17.28 -11.97 -15.63
CA GLU A 36 -16.73 -12.93 -14.68
C GLU A 36 -15.71 -12.29 -13.71
N PRO A 37 -14.70 -11.51 -14.15
CA PRO A 37 -13.78 -10.85 -13.23
C PRO A 37 -14.46 -9.83 -12.30
N ILE A 38 -15.48 -9.12 -12.82
CA ILE A 38 -16.28 -8.18 -12.03
C ILE A 38 -17.01 -8.92 -10.91
N ALA A 39 -17.73 -9.99 -11.26
CA ALA A 39 -18.48 -10.80 -10.30
C ALA A 39 -17.53 -11.46 -9.29
N ALA A 40 -16.39 -12.00 -9.74
CA ALA A 40 -15.39 -12.63 -8.89
C ALA A 40 -14.83 -11.65 -7.84
N LEU A 41 -14.41 -10.45 -8.25
CA LEU A 41 -13.91 -9.45 -7.31
C LEU A 41 -15.02 -8.96 -6.35
N ARG A 42 -16.23 -8.70 -6.86
CA ARG A 42 -17.36 -8.29 -6.01
C ARG A 42 -17.67 -9.35 -4.96
N ASN A 43 -17.74 -10.62 -5.36
CA ASN A 43 -18.00 -11.74 -4.47
C ASN A 43 -16.88 -11.89 -3.43
N GLU A 44 -15.62 -11.77 -3.84
CA GLU A 44 -14.50 -11.81 -2.90
C GLU A 44 -14.61 -10.71 -1.85
N LEU A 45 -14.83 -9.45 -2.28
CA LEU A 45 -14.95 -8.30 -1.37
C LEU A 45 -16.05 -8.51 -0.32
N VAL A 46 -17.20 -9.03 -0.73
CA VAL A 46 -18.36 -9.27 0.16
C VAL A 46 -18.20 -10.53 1.01
N SER A 47 -17.42 -11.52 0.57
CA SER A 47 -17.21 -12.79 1.29
C SER A 47 -16.44 -12.65 2.61
N ALA A 48 -15.78 -11.52 2.86
CA ALA A 48 -15.06 -11.28 4.10
C ALA A 48 -16.02 -10.82 5.20
N GLU A 49 -16.49 -11.77 6.03
CA GLU A 49 -17.50 -11.54 7.08
C GLU A 49 -17.11 -10.42 8.06
N GLU A 50 -15.84 -10.39 8.46
CA GLU A 50 -15.27 -9.38 9.36
C GLU A 50 -14.71 -8.16 8.61
N GLY A 51 -14.85 -8.11 7.28
CA GLY A 51 -14.36 -7.03 6.44
C GLY A 51 -12.86 -7.15 6.09
N TRP A 52 -12.26 -6.01 5.75
CA TRP A 52 -10.91 -5.90 5.23
C TRP A 52 -10.14 -4.76 5.89
N TRP A 53 -8.84 -4.96 6.06
CA TRP A 53 -7.86 -3.91 6.32
C TRP A 53 -7.17 -3.53 5.01
N PHE A 54 -7.36 -2.29 4.56
CA PHE A 54 -6.72 -1.76 3.36
C PHE A 54 -5.61 -0.79 3.74
N THR A 55 -4.37 -1.14 3.42
CA THR A 55 -3.20 -0.28 3.61
C THR A 55 -2.82 0.34 2.29
N TYR A 56 -2.77 1.67 2.25
CA TYR A 56 -2.50 2.46 1.05
C TYR A 56 -1.36 3.45 1.25
N PHE A 57 -0.27 3.29 0.50
CA PHE A 57 0.79 4.28 0.36
C PHE A 57 0.71 4.92 -1.04
N PRO A 58 0.42 6.23 -1.13
CA PRO A 58 0.18 6.92 -2.40
C PRO A 58 1.45 7.35 -3.15
N ASP A 59 2.60 7.43 -2.48
CA ASP A 59 3.88 7.79 -3.10
C ASP A 59 5.05 7.42 -2.17
N VAL A 60 5.80 6.39 -2.52
CA VAL A 60 6.82 5.80 -1.63
C VAL A 60 8.25 6.13 -2.06
N ASP A 61 8.41 7.20 -2.85
CA ASP A 61 9.71 7.60 -3.39
C ASP A 61 10.58 8.30 -2.33
N SER A 62 11.72 7.70 -2.00
CA SER A 62 12.92 8.44 -1.64
C SER A 62 14.18 7.61 -1.90
N LEU A 63 14.66 7.64 -3.13
CA LEU A 63 15.96 7.04 -3.52
C LEU A 63 17.17 7.60 -2.75
N ARG A 64 16.99 8.66 -1.94
CA ARG A 64 18.07 9.33 -1.20
C ARG A 64 18.45 8.59 0.09
N PHE A 65 17.53 7.82 0.68
CA PHE A 65 17.74 7.14 1.96
C PHE A 65 17.70 5.62 1.83
N SER A 66 18.04 5.09 0.65
CA SER A 66 18.04 3.66 0.37
C SER A 66 19.30 2.92 0.85
N ASP A 67 20.35 3.65 1.27
CA ASP A 67 21.63 3.05 1.65
C ASP A 67 22.19 3.71 2.94
N PRO A 68 22.39 2.94 4.02
CA PRO A 68 22.92 3.43 5.30
C PRO A 68 24.38 3.89 5.23
N ASN A 69 25.09 3.66 4.12
CA ASN A 69 26.49 4.07 3.92
C ASN A 69 26.65 5.11 2.80
N LYS A 70 25.56 5.52 2.14
CA LYS A 70 25.65 6.56 1.13
C LYS A 70 25.72 7.94 1.78
N ASN A 71 26.71 8.75 1.39
CA ASN A 71 26.78 10.12 1.87
C ASN A 71 25.59 10.94 1.36
N ILE A 72 24.82 11.53 2.27
CA ILE A 72 23.64 12.34 1.94
C ILE A 72 23.90 13.85 1.95
N LYS A 73 25.15 14.27 2.21
CA LYS A 73 25.57 15.68 2.19
C LYS A 73 25.37 16.30 0.80
N THR A 74 24.96 17.57 0.73
CA THR A 74 24.87 18.31 -0.53
C THR A 74 26.24 18.87 -0.96
N SER A 75 26.34 19.35 -2.21
CA SER A 75 27.53 20.01 -2.76
C SER A 75 28.04 21.16 -1.88
N ASP A 76 27.13 21.85 -1.20
CA ASP A 76 27.44 23.02 -0.37
C ASP A 76 27.81 22.63 1.07
N ASN A 77 28.21 21.36 1.27
CA ASN A 77 28.63 20.85 2.57
C ASN A 77 27.58 21.02 3.67
N ALA A 78 26.30 20.89 3.33
CA ALA A 78 25.22 21.09 4.29
C ALA A 78 24.18 19.97 4.28
N ILE A 79 23.48 19.79 5.41
CA ILE A 79 22.35 18.86 5.60
C ILE A 79 21.06 19.69 5.74
N VAL A 80 20.90 20.68 4.87
CA VAL A 80 19.77 21.63 4.94
C VAL A 80 18.61 21.07 4.14
N PHE A 81 17.40 21.32 4.62
CA PHE A 81 16.15 20.98 3.94
C PHE A 81 15.97 19.51 3.51
N LEU A 82 16.57 18.52 4.21
CA LEU A 82 16.37 17.11 3.83
C LEU A 82 14.89 16.71 3.79
N GLU A 83 14.03 17.37 4.54
CA GLU A 83 12.58 17.13 4.52
C GLU A 83 11.94 17.38 3.15
N ARG A 84 12.54 18.22 2.30
CA ARG A 84 12.11 18.38 0.90
C ARG A 84 12.36 17.14 0.04
N GLN A 85 13.09 16.15 0.56
CA GLN A 85 13.43 14.90 -0.12
C GLN A 85 12.69 13.71 0.50
N PHE A 86 11.78 13.96 1.44
CA PHE A 86 11.00 12.91 2.07
C PHE A 86 9.90 12.41 1.14
N GLY A 87 9.69 11.10 1.17
CA GLY A 87 8.54 10.47 0.54
C GLY A 87 7.29 10.63 1.39
N GLN A 88 6.25 9.87 1.05
CA GLN A 88 5.00 9.83 1.80
C GLN A 88 4.80 8.45 2.44
N GLY A 89 4.23 8.46 3.63
CA GLY A 89 3.72 7.29 4.33
C GLY A 89 2.32 6.92 3.88
N GLY A 90 1.76 5.95 4.58
CA GLY A 90 0.52 5.32 4.18
C GLY A 90 -0.66 5.71 5.04
N TYR A 91 -1.80 5.12 4.71
CA TYR A 91 -3.07 5.24 5.39
C TYR A 91 -3.66 3.85 5.56
N THR A 92 -4.37 3.63 6.66
CA THR A 92 -5.07 2.36 6.90
C THR A 92 -6.57 2.61 6.97
N PHE A 93 -7.31 1.78 6.25
CA PHE A 93 -8.76 1.80 6.22
C PHE A 93 -9.31 0.45 6.64
N TYR A 94 -10.39 0.46 7.41
CA TYR A 94 -11.26 -0.70 7.53
C TYR A 94 -12.33 -0.62 6.46
N MET A 95 -12.72 -1.73 5.84
CA MET A 95 -13.80 -1.78 4.86
C MET A 95 -14.65 -3.04 5.02
N LYS A 96 -15.96 -2.87 5.21
CA LYS A 96 -16.92 -3.98 5.19
C LYS A 96 -17.91 -3.77 4.04
N PHE A 97 -17.76 -4.57 2.99
CA PHE A 97 -18.63 -4.55 1.82
C PHE A 97 -19.87 -5.39 2.06
N ASN A 98 -20.99 -5.02 1.43
CA ASN A 98 -22.19 -5.84 1.42
C ASN A 98 -22.74 -6.05 0.01
N GLU A 99 -23.66 -7.01 -0.10
CA GLU A 99 -24.29 -7.40 -1.37
C GLU A 99 -25.07 -6.25 -2.02
N LYS A 100 -25.60 -5.32 -1.22
CA LYS A 100 -26.37 -4.16 -1.68
C LYS A 100 -25.53 -3.09 -2.36
N GLY A 101 -24.20 -3.25 -2.42
CA GLY A 101 -23.31 -2.29 -3.06
C GLY A 101 -22.89 -1.14 -2.16
N THR A 102 -23.02 -1.29 -0.83
CA THR A 102 -22.48 -0.31 0.12
C THR A 102 -21.30 -0.88 0.91
N VAL A 103 -20.45 0.02 1.39
CA VAL A 103 -19.25 -0.27 2.16
C VAL A 103 -19.23 0.62 3.40
N GLU A 104 -19.02 0.01 4.56
CA GLU A 104 -18.77 0.71 5.81
C GLU A 104 -17.26 0.88 6.00
N MET A 105 -16.81 2.09 6.29
CA MET A 105 -15.39 2.43 6.35
C MET A 105 -14.99 3.12 7.66
N LEU A 106 -13.78 2.82 8.12
CA LEU A 106 -13.03 3.60 9.12
C LEU A 106 -11.67 3.99 8.54
N SER A 107 -11.00 4.97 9.13
CA SER A 107 -9.69 5.45 8.67
C SER A 107 -8.81 5.85 9.85
N ASP A 108 -7.50 5.65 9.73
CA ASP A 108 -6.51 6.11 10.70
C ASP A 108 -6.13 7.60 10.54
N THR A 109 -6.82 8.35 9.67
CA THR A 109 -6.49 9.75 9.33
C THR A 109 -6.58 10.67 10.53
N ASP A 110 -7.68 10.60 11.27
CA ASP A 110 -7.95 11.41 12.47
C ASP A 110 -8.76 10.62 13.50
N TYR A 111 -8.93 11.21 14.68
CA TYR A 111 -9.67 10.57 15.78
C TYR A 111 -11.13 10.24 15.41
N ASN A 112 -11.83 11.13 14.70
CA ASN A 112 -13.24 10.90 14.37
C ASN A 112 -13.38 9.79 13.33
N ALA A 113 -12.53 9.77 12.32
CA ALA A 113 -12.51 8.75 11.28
C ALA A 113 -12.12 7.36 11.79
N ALA A 114 -11.34 7.30 12.87
CA ALA A 114 -10.98 6.04 13.53
C ALA A 114 -12.13 5.44 14.35
N ASN A 115 -13.12 6.25 14.76
CA ASN A 115 -14.17 5.84 15.69
C ASN A 115 -15.58 5.87 15.10
N THR A 116 -15.79 6.54 13.96
CA THR A 116 -17.12 6.69 13.35
C THR A 116 -17.19 5.93 12.04
N LEU A 117 -18.06 4.91 11.96
CA LEU A 117 -18.29 4.21 10.68
C LEU A 117 -18.95 5.17 9.68
N LYS A 118 -18.41 5.16 8.46
CA LYS A 118 -18.99 5.89 7.33
C LYS A 118 -19.44 4.93 6.25
N THR A 119 -20.74 4.89 5.99
CA THR A 119 -21.31 4.12 4.88
C THR A 119 -21.21 4.93 3.59
N SER A 120 -20.81 4.27 2.51
CA SER A 120 -20.76 4.81 1.15
C SER A 120 -21.06 3.73 0.13
N ASP A 121 -21.27 4.11 -1.13
CA ASP A 121 -21.56 3.21 -2.23
C ASP A 121 -20.26 2.84 -2.96
N PHE A 122 -20.20 1.59 -3.42
CA PHE A 122 -19.10 1.09 -4.23
C PHE A 122 -19.61 0.35 -5.47
N GLU A 123 -18.79 0.36 -6.50
CA GLU A 123 -19.00 -0.35 -7.74
C GLU A 123 -17.76 -1.16 -8.09
N VAL A 124 -17.95 -2.35 -8.65
CA VAL A 124 -16.91 -3.07 -9.36
C VAL A 124 -17.25 -3.05 -10.83
N LYS A 125 -16.34 -2.55 -11.67
CA LYS A 125 -16.54 -2.42 -13.11
C LYS A 125 -15.30 -2.81 -13.90
N GLN A 126 -15.48 -3.06 -15.19
CA GLN A 126 -14.36 -3.22 -16.10
C GLN A 126 -13.85 -1.84 -16.57
N SER A 127 -12.54 -1.65 -16.47
CA SER A 127 -11.79 -0.56 -17.09
C SER A 127 -10.62 -1.19 -17.89
N SER A 128 -9.43 -0.61 -17.87
CA SER A 128 -8.22 -1.32 -18.32
C SER A 128 -7.97 -2.60 -17.51
N TYR A 129 -8.43 -2.64 -16.26
CA TYR A 129 -8.46 -3.78 -15.33
C TYR A 129 -9.81 -3.80 -14.61
N THR A 130 -10.11 -4.89 -13.90
CA THR A 130 -11.22 -4.90 -12.94
C THR A 130 -10.97 -3.82 -11.88
N GLN A 131 -11.90 -2.89 -11.73
CA GLN A 131 -11.74 -1.69 -10.93
C GLN A 131 -12.76 -1.66 -9.80
N LEU A 132 -12.29 -1.39 -8.58
CA LEU A 132 -13.11 -0.99 -7.45
C LEU A 132 -13.21 0.54 -7.44
N SER A 133 -14.43 1.07 -7.45
CA SER A 133 -14.73 2.50 -7.39
C SER A 133 -15.62 2.80 -6.20
N PHE A 134 -15.32 3.87 -5.47
CA PHE A 134 -16.23 4.45 -4.48
C PHE A 134 -16.99 5.62 -5.11
N THR A 135 -18.32 5.51 -5.17
CA THR A 135 -19.17 6.45 -5.94
C THR A 135 -19.81 7.53 -5.07
N THR A 136 -19.89 7.33 -3.76
CA THR A 136 -20.28 8.37 -2.79
C THR A 136 -19.18 8.62 -1.76
N TYR A 137 -19.21 9.83 -1.19
CA TYR A 137 -18.10 10.35 -0.38
C TYR A 137 -17.82 9.49 0.87
N ASN A 138 -16.54 9.17 1.08
CA ASN A 138 -16.02 8.42 2.23
C ASN A 138 -14.60 8.90 2.62
N TYR A 139 -13.94 8.22 3.56
CA TYR A 139 -12.63 8.64 4.07
C TYR A 139 -11.51 8.57 3.03
N ILE A 140 -11.57 7.65 2.07
CA ILE A 140 -10.57 7.55 0.98
C ILE A 140 -10.56 8.81 0.10
N HIS A 141 -11.71 9.47 -0.08
CA HIS A 141 -11.80 10.68 -0.88
C HIS A 141 -11.00 11.86 -0.30
N GLN A 142 -10.68 11.84 1.00
CA GLN A 142 -9.78 12.82 1.61
C GLN A 142 -8.37 12.78 1.00
N LEU A 143 -8.01 11.67 0.36
CA LEU A 143 -6.74 11.48 -0.36
C LEU A 143 -6.84 11.85 -1.85
N ASN A 144 -7.96 12.43 -2.30
CA ASN A 144 -8.27 12.65 -3.72
C ASN A 144 -8.11 11.37 -4.55
N LYS A 145 -8.69 10.28 -4.03
CA LYS A 145 -8.72 8.96 -4.66
C LYS A 145 -10.14 8.39 -4.54
N SER A 146 -10.53 7.60 -5.53
CA SER A 146 -11.84 6.92 -5.60
C SER A 146 -11.73 5.56 -6.28
N ASP A 147 -10.73 5.38 -7.14
CA ASP A 147 -10.61 4.23 -8.04
C ASP A 147 -9.33 3.43 -7.78
N PHE A 148 -9.48 2.12 -7.71
CA PHE A 148 -8.40 1.16 -7.47
C PHE A 148 -8.52 -0.01 -8.42
N LEU A 149 -7.48 -0.24 -9.21
CA LEU A 149 -7.42 -1.33 -10.18
C LEU A 149 -6.96 -2.59 -9.46
N PHE A 150 -7.78 -3.65 -9.46
CA PHE A 150 -7.37 -4.95 -8.97
C PHE A 150 -6.28 -5.53 -9.87
N TRP A 151 -5.19 -5.98 -9.25
CA TRP A 151 -4.04 -6.53 -9.95
C TRP A 151 -3.98 -8.05 -9.81
N LYS A 152 -3.92 -8.55 -8.58
CA LYS A 152 -3.82 -9.99 -8.28
C LYS A 152 -4.10 -10.28 -6.81
N LYS A 153 -4.19 -11.55 -6.47
CA LYS A 153 -3.99 -12.05 -5.10
C LYS A 153 -2.50 -12.35 -4.87
N ASP A 154 -1.99 -12.06 -3.68
CA ASP A 154 -0.68 -12.57 -3.26
C ASP A 154 -0.78 -14.02 -2.74
N SER A 155 0.33 -14.60 -2.29
CA SER A 155 0.39 -15.96 -1.76
C SER A 155 -0.41 -16.16 -0.47
N GLU A 156 -0.72 -15.10 0.26
CA GLU A 156 -1.55 -15.11 1.46
C GLU A 156 -3.04 -14.90 1.12
N GLY A 157 -3.37 -14.69 -0.16
CA GLY A 157 -4.73 -14.38 -0.62
C GLY A 157 -5.14 -12.92 -0.42
N ASN A 158 -4.22 -12.03 -0.06
CA ASN A 158 -4.50 -10.60 0.05
C ASN A 158 -4.72 -10.00 -1.34
N LEU A 159 -5.65 -9.06 -1.45
CA LEU A 159 -5.93 -8.38 -2.71
C LEU A 159 -4.92 -7.26 -2.92
N ILE A 160 -4.19 -7.31 -4.04
CA ILE A 160 -3.24 -6.31 -4.45
C ILE A 160 -3.91 -5.41 -5.48
N PHE A 161 -3.89 -4.11 -5.22
CA PHE A 161 -4.43 -3.08 -6.09
C PHE A 161 -3.30 -2.20 -6.66
N ARG A 162 -3.67 -1.34 -7.60
CA ARG A 162 -2.83 -0.26 -8.13
C ARG A 162 -3.67 0.92 -8.58
N THR A 163 -3.07 2.08 -8.74
CA THR A 163 -3.69 3.21 -9.43
C THR A 163 -3.22 3.28 -10.88
N ASN A 164 -3.82 4.16 -11.67
CA ASN A 164 -3.33 4.50 -13.02
C ASN A 164 -2.22 5.56 -13.01
N ARG A 165 -1.73 5.97 -11.84
CA ARG A 165 -0.83 7.11 -11.68
C ARG A 165 0.62 6.78 -12.06
N TYR A 166 1.07 5.57 -11.79
CA TYR A 166 2.46 5.16 -12.01
C TYR A 166 2.53 3.91 -12.88
N LEU A 167 3.52 3.89 -13.78
CA LEU A 167 3.89 2.69 -14.54
C LEU A 167 4.72 1.73 -13.67
N ASP A 168 5.53 2.27 -12.76
CA ASP A 168 6.38 1.50 -11.86
C ASP A 168 5.59 0.95 -10.66
N THR A 169 5.64 -0.38 -10.50
CA THR A 169 4.90 -1.12 -9.46
C THR A 169 5.41 -0.88 -8.04
N ASN A 170 6.59 -0.26 -7.87
CA ASN A 170 7.18 0.01 -6.56
C ASN A 170 6.89 1.43 -6.02
N ARG A 171 6.09 2.23 -6.73
CA ARG A 171 5.79 3.63 -6.37
C ARG A 171 4.63 3.78 -5.41
N GLU A 172 3.78 2.77 -5.32
CA GLU A 172 2.64 2.72 -4.41
C GLU A 172 2.59 1.33 -3.74
N TYR A 173 1.85 1.26 -2.63
CA TYR A 173 1.51 0.00 -1.98
C TYR A 173 0.04 0.00 -1.63
N LEU A 174 -0.74 -0.91 -2.23
CA LEU A 174 -2.18 -0.98 -2.05
C LEU A 174 -2.57 -2.43 -1.80
N VAL A 175 -2.68 -2.80 -0.52
CA VAL A 175 -2.93 -4.18 -0.12
C VAL A 175 -4.14 -4.23 0.79
N MET A 176 -5.07 -5.10 0.44
CA MET A 176 -6.26 -5.39 1.22
C MET A 176 -6.14 -6.78 1.84
N LYS A 177 -6.02 -6.84 3.16
CA LYS A 177 -5.94 -8.08 3.94
C LYS A 177 -7.29 -8.36 4.60
N LYS A 178 -7.73 -9.62 4.66
CA LYS A 178 -8.96 -9.96 5.39
C LYS A 178 -8.81 -9.54 6.85
N ALA A 179 -9.83 -8.91 7.40
CA ALA A 179 -9.82 -8.50 8.78
C ALA A 179 -10.00 -9.73 9.69
N ILE A 180 -9.26 -9.72 10.80
CA ILE A 180 -9.40 -10.67 11.90
C ILE A 180 -9.61 -9.84 13.16
N LEU A 181 -10.87 -9.69 13.57
CA LEU A 181 -11.33 -8.88 14.68
C LEU A 181 -11.40 -9.69 15.98
N ASN A 182 -11.61 -11.01 15.90
CA ASN A 182 -11.71 -11.93 17.03
C ASN A 182 -12.78 -11.45 18.05
N GLY A 183 -13.98 -11.15 17.55
CA GLY A 183 -15.12 -10.68 18.36
C GLY A 183 -15.01 -9.25 18.90
N LYS A 184 -13.99 -8.47 18.51
CA LYS A 184 -13.89 -7.03 18.81
C LYS A 184 -14.57 -6.19 17.74
N GLN A 185 -14.94 -4.95 18.07
CA GLN A 185 -15.42 -4.02 17.05
C GLN A 185 -14.28 -3.51 16.17
N ALA A 186 -14.55 -3.28 14.89
CA ALA A 186 -13.57 -2.70 13.96
C ALA A 186 -13.10 -1.31 14.41
N SER A 187 -13.98 -0.51 15.02
CA SER A 187 -13.65 0.79 15.61
C SER A 187 -12.65 0.69 16.75
N ASP A 188 -12.78 -0.30 17.64
CA ASP A 188 -11.81 -0.52 18.72
C ASP A 188 -10.41 -0.83 18.14
N ARG A 189 -10.36 -1.68 17.10
CA ARG A 189 -9.12 -2.06 16.43
C ARG A 189 -8.50 -0.88 15.67
N MET A 190 -9.31 -0.08 14.97
CA MET A 190 -8.85 1.12 14.27
C MET A 190 -8.40 2.20 15.25
N ASN A 191 -9.12 2.41 16.35
CA ASN A 191 -8.72 3.34 17.40
C ASN A 191 -7.36 2.96 17.98
N LEU A 192 -7.12 1.67 18.25
CA LEU A 192 -5.81 1.20 18.71
C LEU A 192 -4.69 1.55 17.72
N MET A 193 -4.89 1.29 16.42
CA MET A 193 -3.93 1.70 15.38
C MET A 193 -3.70 3.21 15.38
N TYR A 194 -4.77 4.00 15.47
CA TYR A 194 -4.69 5.46 15.55
C TYR A 194 -3.90 5.93 16.80
N GLN A 195 -4.14 5.34 17.97
CA GLN A 195 -3.37 5.68 19.18
C GLN A 195 -1.90 5.28 19.05
N ASN A 196 -1.61 4.11 18.48
CA ASN A 196 -0.23 3.69 18.20
C ASN A 196 0.48 4.68 17.27
N LYS A 197 -0.20 5.17 16.22
CA LYS A 197 0.30 6.22 15.34
C LYS A 197 0.64 7.48 16.12
N ILE A 198 -0.30 8.00 16.91
CA ILE A 198 -0.10 9.22 17.69
C ILE A 198 1.03 9.06 18.71
N ASN A 199 1.13 7.90 19.36
CA ASN A 199 2.21 7.61 20.31
C ASN A 199 3.58 7.61 19.62
N TYR A 200 3.68 7.02 18.43
CA TYR A 200 4.89 7.05 17.62
C TYR A 200 5.22 8.48 17.14
N GLU A 201 4.21 9.24 16.72
CA GLU A 201 4.35 10.64 16.27
C GLU A 201 4.74 11.63 17.37
N ARG A 202 4.59 11.23 18.63
CA ARG A 202 4.99 12.02 19.79
C ARG A 202 6.39 11.68 20.31
N LEU A 203 7.06 10.67 19.73
CA LEU A 203 8.40 10.31 20.17
C LEU A 203 9.37 11.46 19.93
N TYR A 204 10.09 11.84 20.99
CA TYR A 204 11.13 12.85 20.88
C TYR A 204 12.44 12.21 20.41
N ASN A 205 12.86 12.53 19.19
CA ASN A 205 14.12 12.07 18.58
C ASN A 205 14.33 10.54 18.65
N PRO A 206 13.44 9.73 18.04
CA PRO A 206 13.61 8.28 18.02
C PRO A 206 14.95 7.88 17.38
N ILE A 207 15.63 6.91 18.00
CA ILE A 207 16.92 6.39 17.55
C ILE A 207 16.71 5.02 16.93
N LEU A 208 17.15 4.86 15.69
CA LEU A 208 17.28 3.55 15.06
C LEU A 208 18.67 3.00 15.31
N THR A 209 18.73 1.78 15.85
CA THR A 209 19.94 0.96 15.95
C THR A 209 19.74 -0.31 15.15
N ILE A 210 20.67 -0.64 14.25
CA ILE A 210 20.68 -1.89 13.49
C ILE A 210 21.91 -2.69 13.92
N LYS A 211 21.69 -3.97 14.29
CA LYS A 211 22.72 -4.90 14.72
C LYS A 211 22.77 -6.14 13.83
N ASP A 212 23.95 -6.75 13.73
CA ASP A 212 24.11 -8.10 13.21
C ASP A 212 23.71 -9.18 14.24
N SER A 213 23.84 -10.44 13.86
CA SER A 213 23.50 -11.60 14.68
C SER A 213 24.39 -11.79 15.92
N GLU A 214 25.57 -11.17 15.94
CA GLU A 214 26.52 -11.22 17.06
C GLU A 214 26.35 -10.01 18.00
N GLY A 215 25.43 -9.09 17.69
CA GLY A 215 25.17 -7.88 18.44
C GLY A 215 26.05 -6.69 18.04
N GLY A 216 26.86 -6.82 16.99
CA GLY A 216 27.66 -5.74 16.41
C GLY A 216 26.77 -4.65 15.82
N VAL A 217 27.02 -3.38 16.18
CA VAL A 217 26.22 -2.24 15.70
C VAL A 217 26.67 -1.83 14.31
N LEU A 218 25.81 -2.04 13.32
CA LEU A 218 26.05 -1.67 11.92
C LEU A 218 25.62 -0.23 11.62
N PHE A 219 24.50 0.18 12.20
CA PHE A 219 23.97 1.53 12.04
C PHE A 219 23.37 2.01 13.35
N GLN A 220 23.62 3.27 13.69
CA GLN A 220 22.93 3.93 14.80
C GLN A 220 22.77 5.40 14.47
N SER A 221 21.52 5.87 14.37
CA SER A 221 21.24 7.28 14.17
C SER A 221 21.62 8.09 15.41
N ASN A 222 22.21 9.26 15.21
CA ASN A 222 22.69 10.10 16.31
C ASN A 222 22.43 11.59 16.08
N LEU A 223 21.74 11.95 14.99
CA LEU A 223 21.39 13.34 14.71
C LEU A 223 20.01 13.63 15.33
N PRO A 224 19.91 14.49 16.36
CA PRO A 224 18.64 14.88 16.96
C PRO A 224 17.96 15.86 16.00
N TYR A 225 17.24 15.34 15.01
CA TYR A 225 16.56 16.18 14.04
C TYR A 225 15.06 15.90 14.10
N LYS A 226 14.27 16.94 14.37
CA LYS A 226 12.82 16.98 14.12
C LYS A 226 12.55 16.81 12.62
N LYS A 227 12.51 15.56 12.16
CA LYS A 227 12.29 15.19 10.76
C LYS A 227 11.31 14.02 10.65
N GLN A 228 10.42 13.87 11.64
CA GLN A 228 9.17 13.20 11.37
C GLN A 228 8.30 14.20 10.65
N ASP A 229 8.15 14.02 9.34
CA ASP A 229 7.08 14.73 8.65
C ASP A 229 5.79 14.01 8.99
N VAL A 230 5.24 14.31 10.17
CA VAL A 230 4.00 13.72 10.68
C VAL A 230 2.87 13.91 9.67
N LYS A 231 2.87 15.04 8.97
CA LYS A 231 1.91 15.32 7.90
C LYS A 231 2.05 14.33 6.75
N ASN A 232 3.29 14.06 6.32
CA ASN A 232 3.57 13.09 5.26
C ASN A 232 3.81 11.66 5.78
N ARG A 233 3.67 11.38 7.08
CA ARG A 233 3.92 10.07 7.73
C ARG A 233 5.24 9.43 7.29
N TYR A 234 6.31 10.22 7.33
CA TYR A 234 7.64 9.81 6.88
C TYR A 234 8.67 9.96 7.98
N GLN A 235 9.50 8.93 8.19
CA GLN A 235 10.56 8.93 9.21
C GLN A 235 11.92 8.74 8.55
N ALA A 236 12.86 9.63 8.88
CA ALA A 236 14.27 9.48 8.55
C ALA A 236 15.12 9.29 9.81
N PHE A 237 16.10 8.40 9.73
CA PHE A 237 17.10 8.14 10.75
C PHE A 237 18.47 8.49 10.19
N VAL A 238 19.11 9.51 10.74
CA VAL A 238 20.35 10.07 10.20
C VAL A 238 21.51 9.85 11.16
N LYS A 239 22.62 9.39 10.61
CA LYS A 239 23.89 9.21 11.31
C LYS A 239 24.90 10.24 10.81
N ASN A 240 25.42 11.04 11.72
CA ASN A 240 26.67 11.75 11.55
C ASN A 240 27.82 10.83 11.96
N TRP A 241 28.72 10.51 11.03
CA TRP A 241 29.85 9.62 11.30
C TRP A 241 31.03 10.34 11.95
N GLN A 242 31.00 11.67 11.95
CA GLN A 242 32.04 12.51 12.53
C GLN A 242 31.41 13.51 13.51
N PRO A 243 30.72 13.03 14.56
CA PRO A 243 29.94 13.89 15.46
C PRO A 243 30.79 14.91 16.24
N ASN A 244 32.08 14.65 16.38
CA ASN A 244 33.01 15.54 17.10
C ASN A 244 33.62 16.64 16.20
N LEU A 245 33.35 16.62 14.89
CA LEU A 245 33.80 17.68 13.99
C LEU A 245 32.74 18.77 13.90
N TYR A 246 33.19 20.04 13.98
CA TYR A 246 32.32 21.20 13.75
C TYR A 246 31.63 21.16 12.38
N ASN A 247 32.34 20.69 11.34
CA ASN A 247 31.81 20.48 10.00
C ASN A 247 32.08 19.05 9.55
N SER A 248 31.20 18.11 9.95
CA SER A 248 31.24 16.74 9.45
C SER A 248 31.07 16.71 7.93
N SER A 249 31.88 15.94 7.22
CA SER A 249 31.79 15.75 5.77
C SER A 249 30.95 14.55 5.38
N TYR A 250 30.53 13.73 6.35
CA TYR A 250 29.93 12.45 6.06
C TYR A 250 28.74 12.15 6.97
N TYR A 251 27.57 12.13 6.32
CA TYR A 251 26.30 11.77 6.92
C TYR A 251 25.67 10.69 6.06
N SER A 252 25.02 9.72 6.69
CA SER A 252 24.17 8.79 5.97
C SER A 252 22.82 8.68 6.68
N GLY A 253 21.85 8.06 6.02
CA GLY A 253 20.58 7.84 6.66
C GLY A 253 19.70 6.86 5.90
N VAL A 254 18.79 6.27 6.66
CA VAL A 254 17.76 5.36 6.17
C VAL A 254 16.42 5.95 6.52
N ALA A 255 15.43 5.78 5.65
CA ALA A 255 14.13 6.39 5.84
C ALA A 255 13.06 5.60 5.10
N SER A 256 11.82 5.74 5.55
CA SER A 256 10.66 5.14 4.89
C SER A 256 9.39 5.84 5.35
N GLY A 257 8.37 5.80 4.49
CA GLY A 257 6.99 6.06 4.90
C GLY A 257 6.52 4.99 5.87
N TYR A 258 5.58 5.32 6.76
CA TYR A 258 5.02 4.36 7.72
C TYR A 258 3.49 4.43 7.83
N VAL A 259 2.92 3.37 8.39
CA VAL A 259 1.60 3.34 9.06
C VAL A 259 1.76 2.66 10.42
N ALA A 260 0.86 2.96 11.35
CA ALA A 260 0.75 2.17 12.56
C ALA A 260 -0.08 0.91 12.31
N THR A 261 0.24 -0.14 13.04
CA THR A 261 -0.53 -1.39 13.08
C THR A 261 -1.06 -1.61 14.49
N GLN A 262 -1.86 -2.65 14.70
CA GLN A 262 -2.31 -3.01 16.05
C GLN A 262 -1.13 -3.40 16.95
N GLU A 263 -0.06 -3.95 16.36
CA GLU A 263 1.08 -4.51 17.06
C GLU A 263 2.31 -3.58 17.08
N GLY A 264 2.33 -2.54 16.24
CA GLY A 264 3.46 -1.62 16.16
C GLY A 264 3.41 -0.74 14.91
N LEU A 265 4.39 -0.89 14.01
CA LEU A 265 4.57 -0.07 12.82
C LEU A 265 4.81 -0.94 11.58
N PHE A 266 4.36 -0.44 10.44
CA PHE A 266 4.69 -0.98 9.14
C PHE A 266 5.30 0.12 8.26
N PHE A 267 6.53 -0.09 7.84
CA PHE A 267 7.29 0.78 6.94
C PHE A 267 7.24 0.23 5.51
N TYR A 268 6.95 1.10 4.55
CA TYR A 268 7.05 0.78 3.13
C TYR A 268 7.78 1.91 2.36
N PRO A 269 8.77 1.58 1.51
CA PRO A 269 9.20 0.22 1.11
C PRO A 269 9.98 -0.55 2.18
N GLY A 270 10.24 0.09 3.33
CA GLY A 270 10.97 -0.47 4.46
C GLY A 270 12.28 0.27 4.71
N ILE A 271 12.83 0.09 5.91
CA ILE A 271 14.15 0.60 6.27
C ILE A 271 15.19 -0.35 5.68
N GLN A 272 15.95 0.12 4.69
CA GLN A 272 16.89 -0.69 3.93
C GLN A 272 18.27 -0.72 4.62
N LEU A 273 18.78 -1.92 4.92
CA LEU A 273 20.18 -2.14 5.34
C LEU A 273 21.04 -2.53 4.14
N THR A 274 20.54 -3.48 3.34
CA THR A 274 21.13 -3.95 2.08
C THR A 274 20.02 -4.20 1.07
N ASP A 275 20.34 -4.49 -0.19
CA ASP A 275 19.33 -4.83 -1.20
C ASP A 275 18.47 -6.04 -0.82
N GLN A 276 19.01 -6.96 -0.01
CA GLN A 276 18.34 -8.18 0.46
C GLN A 276 17.71 -8.03 1.84
N THR A 277 18.08 -7.01 2.62
CA THR A 277 17.61 -6.83 4.00
C THR A 277 16.87 -5.50 4.15
N LYS A 278 15.54 -5.60 4.25
CA LYS A 278 14.63 -4.47 4.49
C LYS A 278 13.73 -4.76 5.67
N PHE A 279 13.76 -3.88 6.67
CA PHE A 279 12.87 -3.97 7.83
C PHE A 279 11.56 -3.26 7.52
N ARG A 280 10.46 -4.00 7.50
CA ARG A 280 9.12 -3.46 7.20
C ARG A 280 8.22 -3.49 8.42
N VAL A 281 8.12 -4.62 9.09
CA VAL A 281 7.27 -4.78 10.27
C VAL A 281 8.11 -4.56 11.50
N PHE A 282 7.71 -3.61 12.34
CA PHE A 282 8.28 -3.41 13.65
C PHE A 282 7.21 -3.64 14.73
N THR A 283 7.43 -4.63 15.58
CA THR A 283 6.54 -4.95 16.70
C THR A 283 6.92 -4.08 17.88
N LYS A 284 5.92 -3.54 18.58
CA LYS A 284 6.12 -2.76 19.80
C LYS A 284 6.45 -3.69 20.96
N GLU A 285 7.58 -3.45 21.61
CA GLU A 285 8.08 -4.18 22.77
C GLU A 285 8.41 -3.17 23.89
N GLY A 286 7.49 -3.00 24.83
CA GLY A 286 7.59 -1.94 25.84
C GLY A 286 7.61 -0.55 25.19
N GLU A 287 8.71 0.18 25.39
CA GLU A 287 8.94 1.51 24.81
C GLU A 287 9.72 1.49 23.48
N ALA A 288 10.09 0.30 23.00
CA ALA A 288 10.83 0.12 21.76
C ALA A 288 9.96 -0.46 20.65
N TYR A 289 10.42 -0.32 19.40
CA TYR A 289 9.89 -1.05 18.25
C TYR A 289 11.00 -1.90 17.64
N LYS A 290 10.73 -3.19 17.45
CA LYS A 290 11.72 -4.19 17.04
C LYS A 290 11.35 -4.86 15.73
N SER A 291 12.33 -5.05 14.85
CA SER A 291 12.22 -5.84 13.62
C SER A 291 13.43 -6.77 13.50
N VAL A 292 13.20 -8.00 13.05
CA VAL A 292 14.28 -8.98 12.80
C VAL A 292 14.12 -9.55 11.40
N VAL A 293 15.15 -9.43 10.57
CA VAL A 293 15.15 -9.90 9.17
C VAL A 293 16.53 -10.45 8.85
N ASN A 294 16.60 -11.68 8.33
CA ASN A 294 17.85 -12.34 7.92
C ASN A 294 18.96 -12.34 9.00
N GLY A 295 18.59 -12.47 10.27
CA GLY A 295 19.53 -12.45 11.39
C GLY A 295 19.98 -11.05 11.86
N TYR A 296 19.57 -9.99 11.16
CA TYR A 296 19.79 -8.62 11.60
C TYR A 296 18.62 -8.13 12.46
N GLU A 297 18.93 -7.32 13.48
CA GLU A 297 17.95 -6.72 14.38
C GLU A 297 17.93 -5.20 14.18
N ALA A 298 16.75 -4.63 13.99
CA ALA A 298 16.53 -3.19 13.99
C ALA A 298 15.65 -2.79 15.18
N LEU A 299 16.14 -1.84 15.99
CA LEU A 299 15.48 -1.32 17.17
C LEU A 299 15.27 0.19 17.03
N ILE A 300 14.03 0.64 17.19
CA ILE A 300 13.69 2.05 17.35
C ILE A 300 13.40 2.30 18.82
N THR A 301 14.22 3.12 19.48
CA THR A 301 14.10 3.44 20.90
C THR A 301 13.99 4.94 21.13
N ILE A 302 13.50 5.32 22.31
CA ILE A 302 13.58 6.68 22.85
C ILE A 302 14.82 6.74 23.74
N LYS A 303 15.53 7.87 23.74
CA LYS A 303 16.62 8.13 24.69
C LYS A 303 16.13 9.03 25.82
#